data_AF-A0A1S3HB95-F1
#
_entry.id   AF-A0A1S3HB95-F1
#
_cell.length_a   1.000
_cell.length_b   1.000
_cell.length_c   1.000
_cell.angle_alpha   90.00
_cell.angle_beta   90.00
_cell.angle_gamma   90.00
#
_symmetry.space_group_name_H-M   'P 1'
#
loop_
_entity.id
_entity.type
_entity.pdbx_description
1 polymer ?
#
loop_
_entity_poly.entity_id
_entity_poly.type
_entity_poly.pdbx_seq_one_letter_code
_entity_poly.pdbx_strand_id
1 'polypeptide(L)'
;MALADDKNKKIRFTPALDILLLQEVLVVNPFEESPRWAEVSTSFNAVLKERRGDEMTLTTARTVRERTAHLIQKFKKDEMESARKSGTNEEYGQREQLLTDLVALLNETQQKTKANKVDAEKAEKEEGMAVRQAALNRKEVKEGQSGVGRKRSSEREDYLAIVREREQNAKRLREEELALKREELALSKARFELEKKERERRMEAEAAREKMMLDLMKAVMEKK
;
A
#
# COMPACT_ATOMS: atom_id res chain seq x y z
N MET A 1 35.11 -34.87 -27.60
CA MET A 1 34.40 -33.74 -28.22
C MET A 1 33.59 -33.08 -27.11
N ALA A 2 34.12 -32.03 -26.49
CA ALA A 2 33.48 -31.39 -25.34
C ALA A 2 32.31 -30.52 -25.84
N LEU A 3 31.11 -30.80 -25.34
CA LEU A 3 29.93 -29.97 -25.55
C LEU A 3 30.20 -28.60 -24.93
N ALA A 4 30.29 -27.58 -25.78
CA ALA A 4 30.38 -26.20 -25.35
C ALA A 4 29.09 -25.85 -24.59
N ASP A 5 29.21 -25.77 -23.28
CA ASP A 5 28.19 -25.30 -22.37
C ASP A 5 27.87 -23.84 -22.73
N ASP A 6 26.74 -23.62 -23.40
CA ASP A 6 26.31 -22.33 -23.95
C ASP A 6 25.78 -21.43 -22.81
N LYS A 7 26.72 -20.96 -21.97
CA LYS A 7 26.50 -20.17 -20.76
C LYS A 7 25.94 -18.76 -21.01
N ASN A 8 25.49 -18.44 -22.22
CA ASN A 8 25.11 -17.07 -22.60
C ASN A 8 23.82 -16.98 -23.43
N LYS A 9 22.97 -18.02 -23.41
CA LYS A 9 21.61 -17.87 -23.93
C LYS A 9 20.88 -16.84 -23.05
N LYS A 10 20.54 -15.69 -23.62
CA LYS A 10 19.68 -14.67 -23.01
C LYS A 10 18.30 -14.78 -23.63
N ILE A 11 17.25 -14.64 -22.81
CA ILE A 11 15.89 -14.60 -23.32
C ILE A 11 15.74 -13.45 -24.33
N ARG A 12 15.15 -13.74 -25.49
CA ARG A 12 14.76 -12.72 -26.46
C ARG A 12 13.32 -12.30 -26.17
N PHE A 13 13.15 -11.09 -25.64
CA PHE A 13 11.83 -10.53 -25.39
C PHE A 13 11.11 -10.24 -26.71
N THR A 14 9.86 -10.69 -26.77
CA THR A 14 8.89 -10.39 -27.84
C THR A 14 7.72 -9.61 -27.25
N PRO A 15 6.91 -8.92 -28.05
CA PRO A 15 5.75 -8.18 -27.53
C PRO A 15 4.81 -9.03 -26.68
N ALA A 16 4.60 -10.30 -27.04
CA ALA A 16 3.79 -11.24 -26.25
C ALA A 16 4.43 -11.56 -24.89
N LEU A 17 5.76 -11.68 -24.83
CA LEU A 17 6.48 -11.88 -23.56
C LEU A 17 6.49 -10.61 -22.71
N ASP A 18 6.53 -9.43 -23.34
CA ASP A 18 6.42 -8.15 -22.64
C ASP A 18 5.04 -8.03 -21.95
N ILE A 19 3.95 -8.41 -22.63
CA ILE A 19 2.60 -8.42 -22.03
C ILE A 19 2.56 -9.33 -20.80
N LEU A 20 3.04 -10.57 -20.91
CA LEU A 20 3.09 -11.50 -19.78
C LEU A 20 3.94 -10.94 -18.64
N LEU A 21 5.11 -10.39 -18.95
CA LEU A 21 5.99 -9.79 -17.94
C LEU A 21 5.29 -8.63 -17.21
N LEU A 22 4.62 -7.74 -17.94
CA LEU A 22 3.93 -6.59 -17.36
C LEU A 22 2.75 -7.02 -16.47
N GLN A 23 2.02 -8.08 -16.85
CA GLN A 23 0.97 -8.67 -16.01
C GLN A 23 1.54 -9.20 -14.69
N GLU A 24 2.64 -9.96 -14.74
CA GLU A 24 3.30 -10.47 -13.53
C GLU A 24 3.80 -9.33 -12.62
N VAL A 25 4.33 -8.26 -13.21
CA VAL A 25 4.78 -7.08 -12.45
C VAL A 25 3.62 -6.38 -11.77
N LEU A 26 2.45 -6.27 -12.41
CA LEU A 26 1.27 -5.67 -11.81
C LEU A 26 0.72 -6.52 -10.65
N VAL A 27 0.69 -7.85 -10.80
CA VAL A 27 0.21 -8.77 -9.77
C VAL A 27 1.12 -8.74 -8.54
N VAL A 28 2.44 -8.80 -8.74
CA VAL A 28 3.41 -8.85 -7.64
C VAL A 28 3.67 -7.47 -7.04
N ASN A 29 3.57 -6.39 -7.82
CA ASN A 29 3.93 -5.03 -7.43
C ASN A 29 5.31 -4.92 -6.75
N PRO A 30 6.41 -5.11 -7.50
CA PRO A 30 7.77 -5.10 -6.95
C PRO A 30 8.30 -3.69 -6.65
N PHE A 31 7.47 -2.65 -6.78
CA PHE A 31 7.87 -1.25 -6.54
C PHE A 31 7.80 -0.86 -5.06
N GLU A 32 7.00 -1.58 -4.27
CA GLU A 32 6.94 -1.39 -2.81
C GLU A 32 8.23 -1.85 -2.13
N GLU A 33 8.76 -3.01 -2.55
CA GLU A 33 9.92 -3.64 -1.95
C GLU A 33 10.84 -4.26 -3.00
N SER A 34 12.11 -3.84 -3.01
CA SER A 34 13.09 -4.33 -3.99
C SER A 34 13.28 -5.87 -4.04
N PRO A 35 13.16 -6.64 -2.93
CA PRO A 35 13.24 -8.10 -2.98
C PRO A 35 12.16 -8.77 -3.83
N ARG A 36 10.99 -8.14 -4.00
CA ARG A 36 9.85 -8.71 -4.75
C ARG A 36 10.11 -8.88 -6.25
N TRP A 37 11.18 -8.29 -6.79
CA TRP A 37 11.65 -8.60 -8.15
C TRP A 37 12.06 -10.07 -8.33
N ALA A 38 12.48 -10.75 -7.26
CA ALA A 38 12.76 -12.19 -7.29
C ALA A 38 11.48 -13.03 -7.48
N GLU A 39 10.38 -12.58 -6.88
CA GLU A 39 9.06 -13.20 -7.03
C GLU A 39 8.53 -13.03 -8.46
N VAL A 40 8.62 -11.82 -9.03
CA VAL A 40 8.29 -11.57 -10.45
C VAL A 40 9.07 -12.50 -11.36
N SER A 41 10.38 -12.62 -11.15
CA SER A 41 11.23 -13.51 -11.97
C SER A 41 10.80 -14.97 -11.84
N THR A 42 10.43 -15.42 -10.64
CA THR A 42 10.01 -16.79 -10.37
C THR A 42 8.67 -17.07 -11.06
N SER A 43 7.68 -16.20 -10.86
CA SER A 43 6.34 -16.34 -11.45
C SER A 43 6.41 -16.30 -12.98
N PHE A 44 7.11 -15.32 -13.54
CA PHE A 44 7.28 -15.20 -14.99
C PHE A 44 7.99 -16.41 -15.59
N ASN A 45 9.03 -16.95 -14.94
CA ASN A 45 9.70 -18.17 -15.38
C ASN A 45 8.77 -19.39 -15.34
N ALA A 46 7.85 -19.49 -14.37
CA ALA A 46 6.87 -20.56 -14.31
C ALA A 46 5.92 -20.51 -15.53
N VAL A 47 5.42 -19.31 -15.85
CA VAL A 47 4.56 -19.10 -17.03
C VAL A 47 5.30 -19.40 -18.34
N LEU A 48 6.59 -19.04 -18.43
CA LEU A 48 7.42 -19.37 -19.58
C LEU A 48 7.56 -20.88 -19.77
N LYS A 49 7.82 -21.62 -18.69
CA LYS A 49 7.92 -23.09 -18.74
C LYS A 49 6.62 -23.73 -19.19
N GLU A 50 5.49 -23.29 -18.64
CA GLU A 50 4.17 -23.81 -19.01
C GLU A 50 3.85 -23.59 -20.48
N ARG A 51 4.13 -22.39 -21.01
CA ARG A 51 3.75 -22.02 -22.38
C ARG A 51 4.74 -22.44 -23.47
N ARG A 52 6.03 -22.63 -23.13
CA ARG A 52 7.12 -22.81 -24.12
C ARG A 52 7.99 -24.05 -23.86
N GLY A 53 7.76 -24.79 -22.78
CA GLY A 53 8.51 -25.98 -22.41
C GLY A 53 9.84 -25.70 -21.67
N ASP A 54 10.45 -26.76 -21.14
CA ASP A 54 11.64 -26.71 -20.28
C ASP A 54 12.94 -26.27 -20.99
N GLU A 55 12.94 -26.19 -22.33
CA GLU A 55 14.11 -25.77 -23.11
C GLU A 55 14.30 -24.24 -23.14
N MET A 56 13.32 -23.47 -22.63
CA MET A 56 13.40 -22.01 -22.61
C MET A 56 14.40 -21.49 -21.58
N THR A 57 15.21 -20.52 -22.01
CA THR A 57 16.12 -19.80 -21.11
C THR A 57 15.35 -19.02 -20.05
N LEU A 58 15.54 -19.40 -18.79
CA LEU A 58 15.01 -18.69 -17.64
C LEU A 58 15.67 -17.31 -17.49
N THR A 59 14.89 -16.35 -17.02
CA THR A 59 15.36 -15.00 -16.76
C THR A 59 15.65 -14.78 -15.28
N THR A 60 16.41 -13.73 -14.96
CA THR A 60 16.73 -13.34 -13.58
C THR A 60 15.91 -12.14 -13.14
N ALA A 61 15.81 -11.91 -11.83
CA ALA A 61 15.22 -10.72 -11.22
C ALA A 61 15.78 -9.42 -11.82
N ARG A 62 17.09 -9.38 -12.05
CA ARG A 62 17.75 -8.24 -12.69
C ARG A 62 17.25 -8.01 -14.11
N THR A 63 17.21 -9.07 -14.91
CA THR A 63 16.80 -9.00 -16.31
C THR A 63 15.34 -8.55 -16.47
N VAL A 64 14.41 -9.08 -15.65
CA VAL A 64 13.00 -8.67 -15.70
C VAL A 64 12.82 -7.22 -15.24
N ARG A 65 13.57 -6.78 -14.24
CA ARG A 65 13.57 -5.39 -13.77
C ARG A 65 14.09 -4.43 -14.85
N GLU A 66 15.24 -4.73 -15.43
CA GLU A 66 15.84 -3.92 -16.50
C GLU A 66 14.91 -3.84 -17.72
N ARG A 67 14.30 -4.97 -18.13
CA ARG A 67 13.34 -4.98 -19.23
C ARG A 67 12.12 -4.13 -18.94
N THR A 68 11.54 -4.28 -17.75
CA THR A 68 10.36 -3.50 -17.33
C THR A 68 10.68 -2.00 -17.30
N ALA A 69 11.82 -1.62 -16.72
CA ALA A 69 12.26 -0.22 -16.69
C ALA A 69 12.43 0.36 -18.10
N HIS A 70 13.01 -0.41 -19.03
CA HIS A 70 13.18 0.01 -20.42
C HIS A 70 11.82 0.23 -21.12
N LEU A 71 10.86 -0.66 -20.92
CA LEU A 71 9.51 -0.52 -21.49
C LEU A 71 8.81 0.75 -20.98
N ILE A 72 8.86 1.01 -19.68
CA ILE A 72 8.30 2.23 -19.06
C ILE A 72 8.97 3.48 -19.63
N GLN A 73 10.30 3.50 -19.70
CA GLN A 73 11.05 4.65 -20.21
C GLN A 73 10.67 4.96 -21.66
N LYS A 74 10.59 3.92 -22.50
CA LYS A 74 10.18 4.07 -23.89
C LYS A 74 8.75 4.59 -24.00
N PHE A 75 7.81 4.01 -23.25
CA PHE A 75 6.41 4.42 -23.23
C PHE A 75 6.24 5.90 -22.85
N LYS A 76 6.88 6.35 -21.76
CA LYS A 76 6.83 7.76 -21.34
C LYS A 76 7.38 8.72 -22.39
N LYS A 77 8.42 8.29 -23.14
CA LYS A 77 8.99 9.08 -24.23
C LYS A 77 8.02 9.17 -25.41
N ASP A 78 7.45 8.04 -25.79
CA ASP A 78 6.52 7.95 -26.92
C ASP A 78 5.23 8.76 -26.63
N GLU A 79 4.67 8.68 -25.41
CA GLU A 79 3.53 9.52 -25.00
C GLU A 79 3.84 11.01 -25.06
N MET A 80 5.04 11.43 -24.64
CA MET A 80 5.46 12.83 -24.73
C MET A 80 5.60 13.30 -26.18
N GLU A 81 6.06 12.43 -27.08
CA GLU A 81 6.16 12.74 -28.51
C GLU A 81 4.78 12.77 -29.19
N SER A 82 3.87 11.85 -28.84
CA SER A 82 2.49 11.83 -29.34
C SER A 82 1.71 13.04 -28.86
N ALA A 83 1.80 13.42 -27.58
CA ALA A 83 1.15 14.62 -27.03
C ALA A 83 1.61 15.93 -27.69
N ARG A 84 2.84 15.96 -28.23
CA ARG A 84 3.37 17.10 -28.99
C ARG A 84 2.86 17.16 -30.43
N LYS A 85 2.43 16.03 -31.00
CA LYS A 85 2.11 15.88 -32.44
C LYS A 85 0.62 15.67 -32.73
N SER A 86 -0.15 15.13 -31.78
CA SER A 86 -1.53 14.67 -31.96
C SER A 86 -2.46 15.32 -30.93
N GLY A 87 -3.65 15.73 -31.37
CA GLY A 87 -4.77 16.19 -30.53
C GLY A 87 -5.93 15.18 -30.47
N THR A 88 -5.68 13.93 -30.84
CA THR A 88 -6.72 12.88 -30.96
C THR A 88 -6.37 11.65 -30.13
N ASN A 89 -7.42 11.05 -29.55
CA ASN A 89 -7.38 9.88 -28.67
C ASN A 89 -6.95 8.63 -29.45
N GLU A 90 -5.73 8.12 -29.22
CA GLU A 90 -5.25 6.86 -29.82
C GLU A 90 -5.85 5.66 -29.07
N GLU A 91 -6.29 4.63 -29.81
CA GLU A 91 -6.67 3.35 -29.21
C GLU A 91 -5.40 2.61 -28.76
N TYR A 92 -5.24 2.45 -27.44
CA TYR A 92 -4.08 1.77 -26.87
C TYR A 92 -4.21 0.25 -27.01
N GLY A 93 -3.13 -0.40 -27.47
CA GLY A 93 -3.00 -1.84 -27.42
C GLY A 93 -2.88 -2.36 -25.98
N GLN A 94 -3.09 -3.67 -25.79
CA GLN A 94 -3.04 -4.30 -24.46
C GLN A 94 -1.73 -3.99 -23.70
N ARG A 95 -0.59 -3.98 -24.42
CA ARG A 95 0.72 -3.68 -23.81
C ARG A 95 0.77 -2.25 -23.29
N GLU A 96 0.24 -1.31 -24.05
CA GLU A 96 0.22 0.10 -23.71
C GLU A 96 -0.73 0.37 -22.53
N GLN A 97 -1.90 -0.28 -22.48
CA GLN A 97 -2.79 -0.22 -21.31
C GLN A 97 -2.09 -0.72 -20.04
N LEU A 98 -1.39 -1.86 -20.11
CA LEU A 98 -0.63 -2.38 -18.99
C LEU A 98 0.50 -1.42 -18.56
N LEU A 99 1.11 -0.70 -19.49
CA LEU A 99 2.14 0.30 -19.19
C LEU A 99 1.54 1.54 -18.52
N THR A 100 0.35 1.98 -18.93
CA THR A 100 -0.40 3.05 -18.26
C THR A 100 -0.69 2.68 -16.80
N ASP A 101 -1.26 1.50 -16.56
CA ASP A 101 -1.58 1.01 -15.22
C ASP A 101 -0.33 0.91 -14.34
N LEU A 102 0.76 0.42 -14.92
CA LEU A 102 2.04 0.24 -14.22
C LEU A 102 2.72 1.57 -13.91
N VAL A 103 2.61 2.58 -14.79
CA VAL A 103 3.06 3.95 -14.50
C VAL A 103 2.24 4.58 -13.38
N ALA A 104 0.92 4.37 -13.35
CA ALA A 104 0.07 4.84 -12.27
C ALA A 104 0.47 4.20 -10.92
N LEU A 105 0.67 2.88 -10.91
CA LEU A 105 1.14 2.12 -9.74
C LEU A 105 2.51 2.62 -9.24
N LEU A 106 3.46 2.87 -10.15
CA LEU A 106 4.77 3.41 -9.82
C LEU A 106 4.67 4.81 -9.19
N ASN A 107 3.77 5.66 -9.70
CA ASN A 107 3.57 7.00 -9.16
C ASN A 107 2.94 6.93 -7.76
N GLU A 108 1.97 6.06 -7.55
CA GLU A 108 1.32 5.87 -6.25
C GLU A 108 2.32 5.38 -5.18
N THR A 109 3.13 4.39 -5.51
CA THR A 109 4.19 3.88 -4.61
C THR A 109 5.24 4.96 -4.30
N GLN A 110 5.63 5.77 -5.27
CA GLN A 110 6.51 6.92 -5.04
C GLN A 110 5.88 8.02 -4.19
N GLN A 111 4.57 8.24 -4.30
CA GLN A 111 3.86 9.21 -3.46
C GLN A 111 3.75 8.70 -2.01
N LYS A 112 3.40 7.42 -1.80
CA LYS A 112 3.36 6.80 -0.47
C LYS A 112 4.70 6.88 0.26
N THR A 113 5.79 6.55 -0.43
CA THR A 113 7.15 6.63 0.15
C THR A 113 7.55 8.07 0.51
N LYS A 114 7.18 9.05 -0.31
CA LYS A 114 7.41 10.47 0.01
C LYS A 114 6.57 10.94 1.20
N ALA A 115 5.30 10.58 1.27
CA ALA A 115 4.42 10.92 2.38
C ALA A 115 4.96 10.37 3.70
N ASN A 116 5.31 9.08 3.73
CA ASN A 116 5.89 8.43 4.91
C ASN A 116 7.19 9.11 5.37
N LYS A 117 8.02 9.58 4.43
CA LYS A 117 9.25 10.30 4.77
C LYS A 117 8.95 11.66 5.42
N VAL A 118 7.98 12.40 4.89
CA VAL A 118 7.57 13.69 5.46
C VAL A 118 6.99 13.51 6.86
N ASP A 119 6.20 12.47 7.08
CA ASP A 119 5.62 12.19 8.39
C ASP A 119 6.68 11.74 9.41
N ALA A 120 7.66 10.94 8.98
CA ALA A 120 8.82 10.59 9.80
C ALA A 120 9.65 11.83 10.20
N GLU A 121 9.94 12.74 9.25
CA GLU A 121 10.68 13.98 9.52
C GLU A 121 9.89 14.93 10.45
N LYS A 122 8.56 14.95 10.37
CA LYS A 122 7.72 15.73 11.29
C LYS A 122 7.74 15.14 12.70
N ALA A 123 7.59 13.82 12.83
CA ALA A 123 7.64 13.12 14.10
C ALA A 123 8.98 13.35 14.82
N GLU A 124 10.11 13.26 14.09
CA GLU A 124 11.44 13.53 14.65
C GLU A 124 11.59 14.98 15.14
N LYS A 125 11.06 15.95 14.39
CA LYS A 125 11.08 17.37 14.80
C LYS A 125 10.25 17.62 16.05
N GLU A 126 9.08 16.99 16.13
CA GLU A 126 8.17 17.10 17.28
C GLU A 126 8.78 16.48 18.54
N GLU A 127 9.37 15.29 18.43
CA GLU A 127 10.12 14.65 19.52
C GLU A 127 11.29 15.52 19.98
N GLY A 128 12.07 16.07 19.03
CA GLY A 128 13.16 16.99 19.34
C GLY A 128 12.68 18.26 20.05
N MET A 129 11.49 18.79 19.70
CA MET A 129 10.88 19.92 20.40
C MET A 129 10.43 19.54 21.81
N ALA A 130 9.79 18.38 21.98
CA ALA A 130 9.36 17.89 23.28
C ALA A 130 10.55 17.71 24.26
N VAL A 131 11.67 17.17 23.79
CA VAL A 131 12.90 17.03 24.60
C VAL A 131 13.46 18.39 25.02
N ARG A 132 13.48 19.37 24.09
CA ARG A 132 13.93 20.74 24.41
C ARG A 132 13.01 21.42 25.43
N GLN A 133 11.69 21.27 25.27
CA GLN A 133 10.72 21.85 26.21
C GLN A 133 10.84 21.23 27.60
N ALA A 134 10.99 19.90 27.69
CA ALA A 134 11.23 19.21 28.95
C ALA A 134 12.52 19.69 29.65
N ALA A 135 13.58 19.99 28.89
CA ALA A 135 14.82 20.53 29.43
C ALA A 135 14.68 21.97 29.95
N LEU A 136 13.88 22.83 29.29
CA LEU A 136 13.59 24.19 29.74
C LEU A 136 12.77 24.19 31.03
N ASN A 137 11.68 23.41 31.09
CA ASN A 137 10.85 23.27 32.29
C ASN A 137 11.71 22.80 33.49
N ARG A 138 12.69 21.91 33.26
CA ARG A 138 13.63 21.46 34.32
C ARG A 138 14.57 22.57 34.81
N LYS A 139 14.94 23.53 33.96
CA LYS A 139 15.77 24.69 34.35
C LYS A 139 14.96 25.72 35.14
N GLU A 140 13.72 25.98 34.76
CA GLU A 140 12.82 26.92 35.47
C GLU A 140 12.52 26.45 36.91
N VAL A 141 12.41 25.14 37.14
CA VAL A 141 12.24 24.58 38.50
C VAL A 141 13.48 24.82 39.40
N LYS A 142 14.67 25.07 38.82
CA LYS A 142 15.92 25.29 39.58
C LYS A 142 16.20 26.74 39.97
N GLU A 143 15.51 27.74 39.41
CA GLU A 143 15.68 29.15 39.81
C GLU A 143 14.82 29.56 41.03
N GLY A 144 13.94 28.68 41.53
CA GLY A 144 13.03 28.96 42.65
C GLY A 144 13.45 28.48 44.05
N GLN A 145 14.57 27.77 44.22
CA GLN A 145 15.01 27.31 45.55
C GLN A 145 16.51 27.50 45.76
N SER A 146 16.84 28.61 46.40
CA SER A 146 18.08 28.73 47.16
C SER A 146 18.01 27.88 48.43
N GLY A 147 18.95 26.94 48.58
CA GLY A 147 19.47 26.59 49.90
C GLY A 147 19.33 25.14 50.36
N VAL A 148 20.46 24.68 50.90
CA VAL A 148 20.65 23.61 51.89
C VAL A 148 20.79 22.18 51.36
N GLY A 149 22.00 21.66 51.55
CA GLY A 149 22.37 20.30 51.19
C GLY A 149 21.76 19.23 52.10
N ARG A 150 21.51 18.07 51.49
CA ARG A 150 21.56 16.75 52.15
C ARG A 150 21.80 15.69 51.08
N LYS A 151 23.08 15.39 50.83
CA LYS A 151 23.51 14.37 49.86
C LYS A 151 23.14 12.98 50.38
N ARG A 152 22.43 12.20 49.55
CA ARG A 152 22.19 10.74 49.56
C ARG A 152 20.79 10.19 49.91
N SER A 153 19.82 11.01 50.35
CA SER A 153 18.41 10.54 50.52
C SER A 153 17.53 10.86 49.30
N SER A 154 17.79 11.97 48.60
CA SER A 154 16.89 12.50 47.55
C SER A 154 16.92 11.72 46.24
N GLU A 155 18.05 11.09 45.86
CA GLU A 155 18.16 10.36 44.59
C GLU A 155 17.19 9.18 44.48
N ARG A 156 16.82 8.55 45.61
CA ARG A 156 15.87 7.43 45.63
C ARG A 156 14.42 7.91 45.52
N GLU A 157 14.09 9.04 46.13
CA GLU A 157 12.76 9.67 46.03
C GLU A 157 12.52 10.26 44.63
N ASP A 158 13.54 10.91 44.04
CA ASP A 158 13.49 11.42 42.67
C ASP A 158 13.32 10.28 41.65
N TYR A 159 14.03 9.16 41.85
CA TYR A 159 13.88 7.97 41.00
C TYR A 159 12.46 7.37 41.10
N LEU A 160 11.91 7.27 42.32
CA LEU A 160 10.55 6.76 42.54
C LEU A 160 9.48 7.68 41.93
N ALA A 161 9.69 9.00 41.94
CA ALA A 161 8.80 9.96 41.29
C ALA A 161 8.79 9.77 39.77
N ILE A 162 9.97 9.63 39.14
CA ILE A 162 10.09 9.38 37.69
C ILE A 162 9.46 8.04 37.30
N VAL A 163 9.64 6.99 38.09
CA VAL A 163 9.02 5.68 37.84
C VAL A 163 7.50 5.77 37.94
N ARG A 164 6.97 6.47 38.95
CA ARG A 164 5.53 6.67 39.13
C ARG A 164 4.91 7.47 37.99
N GLU A 165 5.58 8.52 37.53
CA GLU A 165 5.14 9.32 36.39
C GLU A 165 5.12 8.50 35.09
N ARG A 166 6.16 7.68 34.86
CA ARG A 166 6.19 6.74 33.72
C ARG A 166 5.06 5.72 33.78
N GLU A 167 4.78 5.17 34.96
CA GLU A 167 3.66 4.23 35.15
C GLU A 167 2.31 4.90 34.92
N GLN A 168 2.13 6.14 35.38
CA GLN A 168 0.90 6.91 35.15
C GLN A 168 0.72 7.25 33.68
N ASN A 169 1.78 7.66 32.99
CA ASN A 169 1.73 7.91 31.55
C ASN A 169 1.47 6.63 30.75
N ALA A 170 2.08 5.50 31.13
CA ALA A 170 1.79 4.22 30.51
C ALA A 170 0.35 3.75 30.75
N LYS A 171 -0.24 4.05 31.91
CA LYS A 171 -1.66 3.79 32.19
C LYS A 171 -2.56 4.69 31.34
N ARG A 172 -2.29 6.00 31.27
CA ARG A 172 -3.05 6.94 30.43
C ARG A 172 -3.02 6.54 28.96
N LEU A 173 -1.84 6.20 28.43
CA LEU A 173 -1.72 5.77 27.04
C LEU A 173 -2.53 4.50 26.77
N ARG A 174 -2.49 3.51 27.68
CA ARG A 174 -3.31 2.30 27.56
C ARG A 174 -4.81 2.60 27.66
N GLU A 175 -5.22 3.55 28.48
CA GLU A 175 -6.62 3.98 28.59
C GLU A 175 -7.09 4.66 27.30
N GLU A 176 -6.26 5.52 26.70
CA GLU A 176 -6.52 6.16 25.42
C GLU A 176 -6.59 5.13 24.27
N GLU A 177 -5.65 4.19 24.20
CA GLU A 177 -5.68 3.08 23.24
C GLU A 177 -6.95 2.21 23.40
N LEU A 178 -7.35 1.92 24.63
CA LEU A 178 -8.56 1.16 24.91
C LEU A 178 -9.82 1.94 24.52
N ALA A 179 -9.82 3.25 24.72
CA ALA A 179 -10.92 4.13 24.30
C ALA A 179 -11.05 4.14 22.78
N LEU A 180 -9.95 4.32 22.04
CA LEU A 180 -9.93 4.27 20.58
C LEU A 180 -10.42 2.93 20.04
N LYS A 181 -9.95 1.81 20.60
CA LYS A 181 -10.42 0.46 20.21
C LYS A 181 -11.92 0.27 20.44
N ARG A 182 -12.46 0.84 21.52
CA ARG A 182 -13.91 0.79 21.81
C ARG A 182 -14.70 1.60 20.78
N GLU A 183 -14.21 2.77 20.40
CA GLU A 183 -14.82 3.61 19.37
C GLU A 183 -14.78 2.94 17.99
N GLU A 184 -13.63 2.39 17.59
CA GLU A 184 -13.50 1.61 16.35
C GLU A 184 -14.48 0.43 16.31
N LEU A 185 -14.59 -0.32 17.42
CA LEU A 185 -15.53 -1.43 17.52
C LEU A 185 -16.99 -0.95 17.41
N ALA A 186 -17.31 0.21 17.99
CA ALA A 186 -18.65 0.80 17.90
C ALA A 186 -18.97 1.24 16.45
N LEU A 187 -18.03 1.89 15.77
CA LEU A 187 -18.17 2.27 14.36
C LEU A 187 -18.29 1.05 13.44
N SER A 188 -17.50 0.01 13.69
CA SER A 188 -17.57 -1.26 12.96
C SER A 188 -18.95 -1.90 13.10
N LYS A 189 -19.48 -1.99 14.32
CA LYS A 189 -20.85 -2.48 14.57
C LYS A 189 -21.91 -1.63 13.89
N ALA A 190 -21.79 -0.30 13.94
CA ALA A 190 -22.73 0.62 13.30
C ALA A 190 -22.73 0.46 11.76
N ARG A 191 -21.55 0.28 11.15
CA ARG A 191 -21.43 0.00 9.72
C ARG A 191 -22.09 -1.31 9.33
N PHE A 192 -21.85 -2.37 10.10
CA PHE A 192 -22.47 -3.67 9.86
C PHE A 192 -24.01 -3.60 9.95
N GLU A 193 -24.55 -2.89 10.95
CA GLU A 193 -25.99 -2.69 11.08
C GLU A 193 -26.58 -1.87 9.93
N LEU A 194 -25.87 -0.86 9.44
CA LEU A 194 -26.29 -0.10 8.26
C LEU A 194 -26.30 -0.96 7.00
N GLU A 195 -25.23 -1.73 6.77
CA GLU A 195 -25.13 -2.65 5.64
C GLU A 195 -26.24 -3.70 5.66
N LYS A 196 -26.53 -4.27 6.85
CA LYS A 196 -27.63 -5.20 7.05
C LYS A 196 -28.99 -4.57 6.69
N LYS A 197 -29.26 -3.35 7.18
CA LYS A 197 -30.49 -2.61 6.87
C LYS A 197 -30.61 -2.27 5.38
N GLU A 198 -29.52 -1.90 4.73
CA GLU A 198 -29.51 -1.66 3.28
C GLU A 198 -29.83 -2.94 2.50
N ARG A 199 -29.25 -4.07 2.91
CA ARG A 199 -29.53 -5.37 2.28
C ARG A 199 -30.99 -5.79 2.47
N GLU A 200 -31.53 -5.64 3.67
CA GLU A 200 -32.94 -5.91 3.95
C GLU A 200 -33.87 -5.03 3.09
N ARG A 201 -33.57 -3.72 2.99
CA ARG A 201 -34.33 -2.81 2.10
C ARG A 201 -34.23 -3.18 0.63
N ARG A 202 -33.07 -3.65 0.16
CA ARG A 202 -32.90 -4.12 -1.23
C ARG A 202 -33.76 -5.36 -1.49
N MET A 203 -33.71 -6.34 -0.59
CA MET A 203 -34.52 -7.55 -0.66
C MET A 203 -36.02 -7.22 -0.64
N GLU A 204 -36.45 -6.30 0.22
CA GLU A 204 -37.86 -5.88 0.30
C GLU A 204 -38.31 -5.14 -0.97
N ALA A 205 -37.47 -4.25 -1.51
CA ALA A 205 -37.75 -3.57 -2.77
C ALA A 205 -37.82 -4.54 -3.95
N GLU A 206 -36.97 -5.58 -3.97
CA GLU A 206 -36.98 -6.63 -4.98
C GLU A 206 -38.24 -7.50 -4.87
N ALA A 207 -38.60 -7.95 -3.66
CA ALA A 207 -39.82 -8.71 -3.41
C ALA A 207 -41.09 -7.91 -3.79
N ALA A 208 -41.10 -6.60 -3.52
CA ALA A 208 -42.20 -5.72 -3.93
C ALA A 208 -42.29 -5.58 -5.46
N ARG A 209 -41.14 -5.48 -6.16
CA ARG A 209 -41.09 -5.46 -7.63
C ARG A 209 -41.57 -6.78 -8.23
N GLU A 210 -41.13 -7.91 -7.68
CA GLU A 210 -41.55 -9.24 -8.12
C GLU A 210 -43.06 -9.42 -7.94
N LYS A 211 -43.60 -9.04 -6.77
CA LYS A 211 -45.04 -9.08 -6.52
C LYS A 211 -45.81 -8.22 -7.52
N MET A 212 -45.38 -6.99 -7.77
CA MET A 212 -46.02 -6.10 -8.74
C MET A 212 -46.00 -6.70 -10.16
N MET A 213 -44.90 -7.32 -10.56
CA MET A 213 -44.79 -8.01 -11.86
C MET A 213 -45.74 -9.19 -11.97
N LEU A 214 -45.85 -10.01 -10.90
CA LEU A 214 -46.78 -11.13 -10.84
C LEU A 214 -48.24 -10.67 -10.91
N ASP A 215 -48.61 -9.60 -10.21
CA ASP A 215 -49.96 -9.02 -10.25
C ASP A 215 -50.29 -8.49 -11.65
N LEU A 216 -49.33 -7.83 -12.32
CA LEU A 216 -49.47 -7.42 -13.73
C LEU A 216 -49.64 -8.62 -14.67
N MET A 217 -48.85 -9.67 -14.49
CA MET A 217 -48.97 -10.90 -15.29
C MET A 217 -50.35 -11.57 -15.12
N LYS A 218 -50.86 -11.64 -13.89
CA LYS A 218 -52.22 -12.16 -13.62
C LYS A 218 -53.30 -11.32 -14.30
N ALA A 219 -53.23 -9.99 -14.18
CA ALA A 219 -54.19 -9.10 -14.82
C ALA A 219 -54.18 -9.20 -16.36
N VAL A 220 -53.02 -9.49 -16.96
CA VAL A 220 -52.91 -9.77 -18.41
C VAL A 220 -53.51 -11.13 -18.76
N MET A 221 -53.34 -12.15 -17.93
CA MET A 221 -53.91 -13.48 -18.15
C MET A 221 -55.44 -13.52 -17.96
N GLU A 222 -55.99 -12.75 -17.02
CA GLU A 222 -57.44 -12.67 -16.77
C GLU A 222 -58.22 -11.87 -17.83
N LYS A 223 -57.53 -11.13 -18.71
CA LYS A 223 -58.12 -10.37 -19.82
C LYS A 223 -58.13 -11.13 -21.16
N LYS A 224 -57.73 -12.40 -21.18
CA LYS A 224 -57.88 -13.32 -22.31
C LYS A 224 -59.03 -14.29 -22.05
#